data_AF-A0A522Q8M2-F1
#
_entry.id   AF-A0A522Q8M2-F1
#
_cell.length_a   1.000
_cell.length_b   1.000
_cell.length_c   1.000
_cell.angle_alpha   90.00
_cell.angle_beta   90.00
_cell.angle_gamma   90.00
#
_symmetry.space_group_name_H-M   'P 1'
#
loop_
_entity.id
_entity.type
_entity.pdbx_description
1 polymer ?
#
loop_
_entity_poly.entity_id
_entity_poly.type
_entity_poly.pdbx_seq_one_letter_code
_entity_poly.pdbx_strand_id
1 'polypeptide(L)'
;MGLHDLGDGAVPVGRRRVPAAGRFPDAQPPATGGVVTRVTTQRLVELVLNPREPGYEQAARDRGPNPPRRWYDRPAVVLGCFVAGFVIVVGYVHTNRGAPQAAKVHDSLVTRVRSAQQADDSLQRRVEQLNAELATLRAAALPSSGALARRLQDAEILTGQVAVRGPGVEVTLREPPAPSPTAVPGRAGTVPLAATHILTDRDLRSVVNELWADGAEAIAVNGIRLTPTSAIRFAGQAVLVDLQPVTSPYVIEAIGNPNALITAFAASETASRYNTLKSADGIGFSFAEKGALDLPGNAAVGALHYATGPSTAPGGGGR
;
A
#
# COMPACT_ATOMS: atom_id res chain seq x y z
N MET A 1 17.81 60.06 -9.26
CA MET A 1 18.35 59.38 -10.46
C MET A 1 17.61 58.06 -10.56
N GLY A 2 16.73 57.75 -11.50
CA GLY A 2 16.23 58.42 -12.69
C GLY A 2 15.18 57.47 -13.30
N LEU A 3 14.10 58.05 -13.84
CA LEU A 3 12.99 57.39 -14.53
C LEU A 3 13.41 56.60 -15.79
N HIS A 4 12.59 55.60 -16.15
CA HIS A 4 11.87 55.36 -17.42
C HIS A 4 11.48 53.86 -17.43
N ASP A 5 10.21 53.44 -17.37
CA ASP A 5 9.04 53.60 -18.25
C ASP A 5 9.07 52.76 -19.55
N LEU A 6 7.89 52.19 -19.82
CA LEU A 6 7.34 51.54 -21.03
C LEU A 6 7.52 50.03 -21.23
N GLY A 7 6.38 49.34 -21.32
CA GLY A 7 6.27 47.95 -21.78
C GLY A 7 4.87 47.35 -21.65
N ASP A 8 3.88 48.03 -22.24
CA ASP A 8 2.48 47.60 -22.36
C ASP A 8 2.38 46.28 -23.16
N GLY A 9 1.73 45.26 -22.60
CA GLY A 9 1.70 43.89 -23.14
C GLY A 9 0.35 43.21 -22.94
N ALA A 10 -0.59 43.51 -23.84
CA ALA A 10 -1.94 42.98 -23.87
C ALA A 10 -1.99 41.47 -24.14
N VAL A 11 -2.77 40.73 -23.33
CA VAL A 11 -3.12 39.32 -23.57
C VAL A 11 -4.33 39.25 -24.52
N PRO A 12 -4.28 38.47 -25.62
CA PRO A 12 -5.38 38.41 -26.58
C PRO A 12 -6.55 37.57 -26.08
N VAL A 13 -7.70 38.20 -25.84
CA VAL A 13 -8.98 37.52 -25.60
C VAL A 13 -9.68 37.30 -26.95
N GLY A 14 -9.76 36.04 -27.37
CA GLY A 14 -10.47 35.64 -28.57
C GLY A 14 -11.97 35.91 -28.48
N ARG A 15 -12.46 36.85 -29.31
CA ARG A 15 -13.90 37.11 -29.52
C ARG A 15 -14.53 35.99 -30.34
N ARG A 16 -15.49 35.25 -29.76
CA ARG A 16 -16.45 34.45 -30.53
C ARG A 16 -17.74 35.25 -30.71
N ARG A 17 -18.14 35.46 -31.97
CA ARG A 17 -19.31 36.22 -32.40
C ARG A 17 -20.61 35.56 -31.93
N VAL A 18 -21.50 36.36 -31.36
CA VAL A 18 -22.92 36.03 -31.13
C VAL A 18 -23.70 36.49 -32.37
N PRO A 19 -24.60 35.68 -32.96
CA PRO A 19 -25.44 36.13 -34.06
C PRO A 19 -26.56 37.07 -33.57
N ALA A 20 -26.89 38.03 -34.42
CA ALA A 20 -27.73 39.19 -34.17
C ALA A 20 -29.19 38.86 -33.87
N ALA A 21 -29.77 39.61 -32.92
CA ALA A 21 -31.20 39.62 -32.62
C ALA A 21 -31.97 40.35 -33.73
N GLY A 22 -32.93 39.66 -34.34
CA GLY A 22 -33.93 40.25 -35.23
C GLY A 22 -35.12 40.83 -34.44
N ARG A 23 -35.31 42.13 -34.66
CA ARG A 23 -36.45 43.03 -34.36
C ARG A 23 -37.79 42.38 -33.97
N PHE A 24 -38.28 42.67 -32.77
CA PHE A 24 -39.69 42.53 -32.37
C PHE A 24 -40.46 43.83 -32.67
N PRO A 25 -41.72 43.77 -33.14
CA PRO A 25 -42.57 44.94 -33.31
C PRO A 25 -43.22 45.39 -31.99
N ASP A 26 -43.41 46.71 -31.88
CA ASP A 26 -43.95 47.44 -30.74
C ASP A 26 -45.37 46.99 -30.36
N ALA A 27 -45.62 46.86 -29.05
CA ALA A 27 -46.96 46.74 -28.48
C ALA A 27 -47.18 47.79 -27.38
N GLN A 28 -48.18 48.65 -27.65
CA GLN A 28 -48.79 49.70 -26.83
C GLN A 28 -49.20 49.20 -25.43
N PRO A 29 -49.15 50.01 -24.36
CA PRO A 29 -49.54 49.59 -23.01
C PRO A 29 -51.05 49.65 -22.78
N PRO A 30 -51.63 48.80 -21.92
CA PRO A 30 -52.89 49.11 -21.25
C PRO A 30 -52.71 49.44 -19.77
N ALA A 31 -53.66 50.24 -19.30
CA ALA A 31 -53.66 51.01 -18.07
C ALA A 31 -53.89 50.20 -16.78
N THR A 32 -53.55 50.88 -15.69
CA THR A 32 -53.79 50.65 -14.26
C THR A 32 -55.14 50.01 -13.90
N GLY A 33 -55.13 49.04 -12.98
CA GLY A 33 -56.34 48.57 -12.30
C GLY A 33 -56.06 47.43 -11.32
N GLY A 34 -55.83 47.76 -10.04
CA GLY A 34 -55.67 46.76 -8.98
C GLY A 34 -56.98 46.08 -8.62
N VAL A 35 -56.98 44.75 -8.52
CA VAL A 35 -58.03 43.97 -7.83
C VAL A 35 -57.38 42.83 -7.06
N VAL A 36 -57.40 42.94 -5.73
CA VAL A 36 -57.08 41.86 -4.80
C VAL A 36 -58.16 40.79 -4.92
N THR A 37 -57.83 39.62 -5.48
CA THR A 37 -58.80 38.52 -5.62
C THR A 37 -58.92 37.76 -4.29
N ARG A 38 -59.98 38.02 -3.54
CA ARG A 38 -60.39 37.17 -2.40
C ARG A 38 -60.72 35.77 -2.94
N VAL A 39 -60.01 34.76 -2.46
CA VAL A 39 -60.34 33.35 -2.70
C VAL A 39 -61.64 33.05 -1.95
N THR A 40 -62.75 32.95 -2.66
CA THR A 40 -64.04 32.55 -2.08
C THR A 40 -64.08 31.04 -1.89
N THR A 41 -64.77 30.59 -0.84
CA THR A 41 -65.01 29.19 -0.47
C THR A 41 -65.61 28.34 -1.59
N GLN A 42 -66.20 28.95 -2.63
CA GLN A 42 -66.70 28.25 -3.82
C GLN A 42 -65.59 27.62 -4.67
N ARG A 43 -64.39 28.20 -4.75
CA ARG A 43 -63.27 27.63 -5.53
C ARG A 43 -62.67 26.38 -4.90
N LEU A 44 -62.76 26.23 -3.59
CA LEU A 44 -62.28 25.04 -2.88
C LEU A 44 -63.24 23.85 -3.08
N VAL A 45 -64.54 24.11 -3.19
CA VAL A 45 -65.55 23.08 -3.49
C VAL A 45 -65.39 22.56 -4.93
N GLU A 46 -65.07 23.46 -5.87
CA GLU A 46 -64.88 23.11 -7.28
C GLU A 46 -63.64 22.21 -7.52
N LEU A 47 -62.56 22.42 -6.76
CA LEU A 47 -61.33 21.62 -6.84
C LEU A 47 -61.49 20.19 -6.27
N VAL A 48 -62.37 20.02 -5.28
CA VAL A 48 -62.64 18.72 -4.65
C VAL A 48 -63.61 17.88 -5.48
N LEU A 49 -64.59 18.53 -6.13
CA LEU A 49 -65.60 17.82 -6.93
C LEU A 49 -65.15 17.52 -8.36
N ASN A 50 -64.21 18.29 -8.91
CA ASN A 50 -63.68 18.05 -10.25
C ASN A 50 -62.15 18.27 -10.31
N PRO A 51 -61.33 17.31 -9.82
CA PRO A 51 -59.87 17.45 -9.75
C PRO A 51 -59.16 17.36 -11.12
N ARG A 52 -59.89 17.39 -12.24
CA ARG A 52 -59.29 17.41 -13.58
C ARG A 52 -59.00 18.85 -13.98
N GLU A 53 -57.72 19.17 -14.13
CA GLU A 53 -57.28 20.48 -14.60
C GLU A 53 -57.91 20.80 -15.98
N PRO A 54 -58.34 22.04 -16.25
CA PRO A 54 -58.90 22.43 -17.55
C PRO A 54 -57.94 22.22 -18.73
N GLY A 55 -56.63 22.11 -18.48
CA GLY A 55 -55.62 21.71 -19.49
C GLY A 55 -55.67 20.22 -19.87
N TYR A 56 -56.20 19.35 -19.01
CA TYR A 56 -56.40 17.93 -19.33
C TYR A 56 -57.51 17.73 -20.36
N GLU A 57 -58.53 18.59 -20.37
CA GLU A 57 -59.58 18.56 -21.40
C GLU A 57 -59.08 19.01 -22.76
N GLN A 58 -58.17 19.99 -22.80
CA GLN A 58 -57.52 20.42 -24.04
C GLN A 58 -56.59 19.33 -24.58
N ALA A 59 -55.78 18.69 -23.74
CA ALA A 59 -54.95 17.55 -24.14
C ALA A 59 -55.76 16.30 -24.53
N ALA A 60 -56.98 16.14 -24.01
CA ALA A 60 -57.90 15.07 -24.42
C ALA A 60 -58.62 15.38 -25.74
N ARG A 61 -58.89 16.65 -26.05
CA ARG A 61 -59.46 17.10 -27.34
C ARG A 61 -58.41 17.15 -28.46
N ASP A 62 -57.16 17.45 -28.13
CA ASP A 62 -56.01 17.42 -29.06
C ASP A 62 -55.46 16.00 -29.28
N ARG A 63 -55.98 15.01 -28.54
CA ARG A 63 -55.77 13.60 -28.86
C ARG A 63 -56.61 13.27 -30.10
N GLY A 64 -56.07 13.62 -31.26
CA GLY A 64 -56.57 13.13 -32.54
C GLY A 64 -56.75 11.61 -32.51
N PRO A 65 -57.60 11.03 -33.37
CA PRO A 65 -57.78 9.58 -33.45
C PRO A 65 -56.40 8.92 -33.48
N ASN A 66 -56.19 7.90 -32.63
CA ASN A 66 -54.96 7.11 -32.67
C ASN A 66 -54.64 6.84 -34.15
N PRO A 67 -53.42 7.14 -34.64
CA PRO A 67 -53.08 6.82 -36.02
C PRO A 67 -53.45 5.36 -36.24
N PRO A 68 -54.12 5.01 -37.37
CA PRO A 68 -54.60 3.66 -37.57
C PRO A 68 -53.42 2.73 -37.39
N ARG A 69 -53.46 1.90 -36.33
CA ARG A 69 -52.43 0.91 -36.04
C ARG A 69 -52.28 0.11 -37.32
N ARG A 70 -51.18 0.34 -38.05
CA ARG A 70 -50.91 -0.39 -39.27
C ARG A 70 -50.71 -1.82 -38.82
N TRP A 71 -51.29 -2.78 -39.53
CA TRP A 71 -51.19 -4.19 -39.14
C TRP A 71 -49.73 -4.68 -39.06
N TYR A 72 -48.81 -3.96 -39.69
CA TYR A 72 -47.36 -4.13 -39.62
C TYR A 72 -46.68 -3.55 -38.34
N ASP A 73 -47.35 -2.72 -37.54
CA ASP A 73 -46.75 -2.10 -36.34
C ASP A 73 -46.50 -3.14 -35.23
N ARG A 74 -47.34 -4.18 -35.13
CA ARG A 74 -47.17 -5.28 -34.17
C ARG A 74 -45.94 -6.15 -34.47
N PRO A 75 -45.74 -6.67 -35.69
CA PRO A 75 -44.53 -7.45 -36.00
C PRO A 75 -43.26 -6.59 -35.96
N ALA A 76 -43.32 -5.30 -36.30
CA ALA A 76 -42.16 -4.40 -36.20
C ALA A 76 -41.68 -4.21 -34.76
N VAL A 77 -42.60 -4.05 -33.80
CA VAL A 77 -42.25 -3.95 -32.37
C VAL A 77 -41.66 -5.27 -31.85
N VAL A 78 -42.23 -6.42 -32.23
CA VAL A 78 -41.70 -7.74 -31.84
C VAL A 78 -40.28 -7.95 -32.39
N LEU A 79 -40.06 -7.58 -33.65
CA LEU A 79 -38.73 -7.65 -34.28
C LEU A 79 -37.73 -6.72 -33.59
N GLY A 80 -38.14 -5.49 -33.27
CA GLY A 80 -37.31 -4.54 -32.52
C GLY A 80 -36.90 -5.06 -31.14
N CYS A 81 -37.83 -5.66 -30.40
CA CYS A 81 -37.53 -6.32 -29.12
C CYS A 81 -36.57 -7.50 -29.29
N PHE A 82 -36.73 -8.29 -30.35
CA PHE A 82 -35.83 -9.41 -30.65
C PHE A 82 -34.40 -8.95 -30.95
N VAL A 83 -34.25 -7.92 -31.78
CA VAL A 83 -32.93 -7.33 -32.10
C VAL A 83 -32.30 -6.72 -30.86
N ALA A 84 -33.06 -5.97 -30.05
CA ALA A 84 -32.57 -5.42 -28.80
C ALA A 84 -32.13 -6.52 -27.82
N GLY A 85 -32.93 -7.57 -27.65
CA GLY A 85 -32.58 -8.73 -26.83
C GLY A 85 -31.33 -9.45 -27.33
N PHE A 86 -31.21 -9.65 -28.64
CA PHE A 86 -30.03 -10.26 -29.26
C PHE A 86 -28.76 -9.43 -29.02
N VAL A 87 -28.82 -8.11 -29.18
CA VAL A 87 -27.69 -7.20 -28.91
C VAL A 87 -27.29 -7.24 -27.44
N ILE A 88 -28.26 -7.26 -26.51
CA ILE A 88 -27.98 -7.37 -25.08
C ILE A 88 -27.32 -8.72 -24.76
N VAL A 89 -27.80 -9.82 -25.33
CA VAL A 89 -27.20 -11.16 -25.12
C VAL A 89 -25.80 -11.23 -25.70
N VAL A 90 -25.58 -10.71 -26.90
CA VAL A 90 -24.25 -10.67 -27.54
C VAL A 90 -23.30 -9.78 -26.73
N GLY A 91 -23.76 -8.61 -26.28
CA GLY A 91 -23.00 -7.73 -25.39
C GLY A 91 -22.66 -8.42 -24.07
N TYR A 92 -23.63 -9.10 -23.45
CA TYR A 92 -23.43 -9.87 -22.22
C TYR A 92 -22.40 -10.99 -22.41
N VAL A 93 -22.50 -11.78 -23.47
CA VAL A 93 -21.54 -12.85 -23.78
C VAL A 93 -20.15 -12.28 -24.07
N HIS A 94 -20.06 -11.14 -24.75
CA HIS A 94 -18.78 -10.52 -25.08
C HIS A 94 -18.10 -9.88 -23.86
N THR A 95 -18.85 -9.22 -22.98
CA THR A 95 -18.38 -8.67 -21.70
C THR A 95 -17.98 -9.79 -20.73
N ASN A 96 -18.76 -10.88 -20.68
CA ASN A 96 -18.50 -11.97 -19.75
C ASN A 96 -17.33 -12.89 -20.18
N ARG A 97 -16.86 -12.79 -21.44
CA ARG A 97 -15.64 -13.47 -21.91
C ARG A 97 -14.34 -12.76 -21.53
N GLY A 98 -14.37 -11.46 -21.23
CA GLY A 98 -13.20 -10.69 -20.77
C GLY A 98 -12.83 -10.96 -19.30
N ALA A 99 -13.82 -11.16 -18.43
CA ALA A 99 -13.64 -11.48 -17.01
C ALA A 99 -12.80 -12.76 -16.73
N PRO A 100 -12.98 -13.90 -17.44
CA PRO A 100 -12.22 -15.12 -17.17
C PRO A 100 -10.76 -15.08 -17.65
N GLN A 101 -10.37 -14.16 -18.55
CA GLN A 101 -8.97 -14.05 -18.97
C GLN A 101 -8.13 -13.30 -17.94
N ALA A 102 -8.66 -12.22 -17.36
CA ALA A 102 -8.00 -11.49 -16.28
C ALA A 102 -7.80 -12.36 -15.03
N ALA A 103 -8.80 -13.17 -14.67
CA ALA A 103 -8.70 -14.12 -13.57
C ALA A 103 -7.64 -15.20 -13.80
N LYS A 104 -7.57 -15.79 -15.01
CA LYS A 104 -6.54 -16.78 -15.36
C LYS A 104 -5.13 -16.22 -15.36
N VAL A 105 -4.94 -14.99 -15.85
CA VAL A 105 -3.65 -14.29 -15.83
C VAL A 105 -3.23 -14.05 -14.38
N HIS A 106 -4.12 -13.51 -13.54
CA HIS A 106 -3.88 -13.32 -12.12
C HIS A 106 -3.46 -14.63 -11.43
N ASP A 107 -4.21 -15.70 -11.61
CA ASP A 107 -3.92 -17.00 -11.00
C ASP A 107 -2.57 -17.57 -11.46
N SER A 108 -2.21 -17.40 -12.74
CA SER A 108 -0.91 -17.81 -13.26
C SER A 108 0.25 -17.00 -12.67
N LEU A 109 0.05 -15.69 -12.43
CA LEU A 109 1.03 -14.84 -11.77
C LEU A 109 1.19 -15.22 -10.30
N VAL A 110 0.09 -15.40 -9.57
CA VAL A 110 0.12 -15.86 -8.17
C VAL A 110 0.83 -17.20 -8.05
N THR A 111 0.55 -18.14 -8.95
CA THR A 111 1.22 -19.45 -8.96
C THR A 111 2.72 -19.31 -9.21
N ARG A 112 3.13 -18.47 -10.17
CA ARG A 112 4.56 -18.20 -10.42
C ARG A 112 5.25 -17.57 -9.22
N VAL A 113 4.64 -16.55 -8.60
CA VAL A 113 5.18 -15.90 -7.40
C VAL A 113 5.35 -16.92 -6.28
N ARG A 114 4.33 -17.75 -6.01
CA ARG A 114 4.40 -18.81 -5.00
C ARG A 114 5.50 -19.83 -5.29
N SER A 115 5.65 -20.25 -6.56
CA SER A 115 6.71 -21.20 -6.93
C SER A 115 8.11 -20.60 -6.78
N ALA A 116 8.27 -19.31 -7.09
CA ALA A 116 9.54 -18.60 -6.90
C ALA A 116 9.87 -18.44 -5.41
N GLN A 117 8.88 -18.09 -4.58
CA GLN A 117 9.03 -18.02 -3.12
C GLN A 117 9.44 -19.38 -2.53
N GLN A 118 8.79 -20.46 -2.95
CA GLN A 118 9.15 -21.81 -2.49
C GLN A 118 10.56 -22.23 -2.89
N ALA A 119 11.01 -21.83 -4.08
CA ALA A 119 12.38 -22.09 -4.53
C ALA A 119 13.39 -21.32 -3.68
N ASP A 120 13.11 -20.05 -3.38
CA ASP A 120 13.94 -19.20 -2.51
C ASP A 120 14.05 -19.79 -1.09
N ASP A 121 12.91 -20.14 -0.48
CA ASP A 121 12.84 -20.79 0.83
C ASP A 121 13.61 -22.13 0.87
N SER A 122 13.61 -22.87 -0.24
CA SER A 122 14.35 -24.14 -0.35
C SER A 122 15.86 -23.92 -0.48
N LEU A 123 16.27 -22.89 -1.22
CA LEU A 123 17.67 -22.56 -1.42
C LEU A 123 18.26 -22.03 -0.12
N GLN A 124 17.52 -21.19 0.60
CA GLN A 124 17.92 -20.64 1.88
C GLN A 124 18.12 -21.74 2.93
N ARG A 125 17.17 -22.66 3.09
CA ARG A 125 17.34 -23.82 3.99
C ARG A 125 18.57 -24.66 3.63
N ARG A 126 18.89 -24.76 2.35
CA ARG A 126 20.07 -25.49 1.89
C ARG A 126 21.37 -24.75 2.22
N VAL A 127 21.37 -23.42 2.14
CA VAL A 127 22.48 -22.58 2.61
C VAL A 127 22.68 -22.76 4.12
N GLU A 128 21.62 -22.70 4.92
CA GLU A 128 21.68 -22.93 6.37
C GLU A 128 22.25 -24.32 6.69
N GLN A 129 21.75 -25.37 6.03
CA GLN A 129 22.22 -26.74 6.22
C GLN A 129 23.70 -26.90 5.84
N LEU A 130 24.11 -26.39 4.67
CA LEU A 130 25.50 -26.46 4.21
C LEU A 130 26.45 -25.72 5.15
N ASN A 131 26.04 -24.59 5.70
CA ASN A 131 26.84 -23.84 6.66
C ASN A 131 26.96 -24.56 8.00
N ALA A 132 25.88 -25.18 8.48
CA ALA A 132 25.93 -26.02 9.67
C ALA A 132 26.87 -27.22 9.47
N GLU A 133 26.81 -27.88 8.31
CA GLU A 133 27.71 -28.98 7.96
C GLU A 133 29.18 -28.50 7.88
N LEU A 134 29.42 -27.36 7.25
CA LEU A 134 30.75 -26.75 7.16
C LEU A 134 31.31 -26.41 8.55
N ALA A 135 30.48 -25.90 9.46
CA ALA A 135 30.85 -25.65 10.85
C ALA A 135 31.24 -26.96 11.58
N THR A 136 30.48 -28.04 11.39
CA THR A 136 30.81 -29.35 12.00
C THR A 136 32.11 -29.95 11.46
N LEU A 137 32.34 -29.88 10.14
CA LEU A 137 33.56 -30.36 9.49
C LEU A 137 34.79 -29.56 9.96
N ARG A 138 34.66 -28.24 10.09
CA ARG A 138 35.73 -27.38 10.61
C ARG A 138 36.05 -27.69 12.07
N ALA A 139 35.02 -27.89 12.91
CA ALA A 139 35.19 -28.28 14.30
C ALA A 139 35.88 -29.64 14.47
N ALA A 140 35.68 -30.57 13.52
CA ALA A 140 36.37 -31.85 13.50
C ALA A 140 37.82 -31.76 12.98
N ALA A 141 38.10 -30.83 12.06
CA ALA A 141 39.41 -30.67 11.43
C ALA A 141 40.40 -29.81 12.25
N LEU A 142 39.90 -28.87 13.06
CA LEU A 142 40.74 -28.03 13.93
C LEU A 142 40.71 -28.59 15.36
N PRO A 143 41.88 -28.92 15.97
CA PRO A 143 41.95 -29.11 17.41
C PRO A 143 41.45 -27.83 18.09
N SER A 144 40.38 -27.95 18.88
CA SER A 144 39.58 -26.86 19.48
C SER A 144 40.35 -25.92 20.41
N SER A 145 41.66 -26.14 20.61
CA SER A 145 42.51 -25.43 21.57
C SER A 145 43.61 -24.57 20.94
N GLY A 146 43.77 -24.57 19.61
CA GLY A 146 44.77 -23.76 18.90
C GLY A 146 44.43 -22.26 18.82
N ALA A 147 45.44 -21.39 18.76
CA ALA A 147 45.25 -19.94 18.59
C ALA A 147 44.51 -19.57 17.30
N LEU A 148 44.66 -20.38 16.24
CA LEU A 148 43.94 -20.23 14.98
C LEU A 148 42.44 -20.47 15.14
N ALA A 149 42.05 -21.50 15.90
CA ALA A 149 40.64 -21.85 16.11
C ALA A 149 39.89 -20.74 16.84
N ARG A 150 40.50 -20.13 17.85
CA ARG A 150 39.93 -18.96 18.55
C ARG A 150 39.76 -17.76 17.63
N ARG A 151 40.79 -17.43 16.84
CA ARG A 151 40.71 -16.33 15.87
C ARG A 151 39.62 -16.55 14.83
N LEU A 152 39.42 -17.78 14.36
CA LEU A 152 38.34 -18.12 13.45
C LEU A 152 36.98 -17.94 14.12
N GLN A 153 36.81 -18.46 15.33
CA GLN A 153 35.57 -18.31 16.10
C GLN A 153 35.24 -16.84 16.36
N ASP A 154 36.22 -16.03 16.78
CA ASP A 154 36.04 -14.59 16.99
C ASP A 154 35.61 -13.90 15.70
N ALA A 155 36.23 -14.25 14.57
CA ALA A 155 35.85 -13.71 13.26
C ALA A 155 34.43 -14.15 12.83
N GLU A 156 34.06 -15.41 13.06
CA GLU A 156 32.72 -15.93 12.77
C GLU A 156 31.64 -15.25 13.62
N ILE A 157 31.94 -14.92 14.89
CA ILE A 157 31.04 -14.15 15.76
C ILE A 157 30.91 -12.70 15.25
N LEU A 158 32.03 -12.03 14.97
CA LEU A 158 32.06 -10.63 14.51
C LEU A 158 31.39 -10.44 13.13
N THR A 159 31.49 -11.44 12.27
CA THR A 159 30.83 -11.44 10.96
C THR A 159 29.37 -11.90 11.03
N GLY A 160 28.91 -12.36 12.19
CA GLY A 160 27.55 -12.85 12.41
C GLY A 160 27.26 -14.21 11.78
N GLN A 161 28.28 -14.97 11.37
CA GLN A 161 28.13 -16.26 10.67
C GLN A 161 27.66 -17.39 11.56
N VAL A 162 27.94 -17.31 12.86
CA VAL A 162 27.56 -18.33 13.85
C VAL A 162 26.48 -17.82 14.80
N ALA A 163 25.68 -18.76 15.30
CA ALA A 163 24.70 -18.49 16.33
C ALA A 163 25.40 -18.03 17.62
N VAL A 164 24.78 -17.10 18.33
CA VAL A 164 25.30 -16.55 19.59
C VAL A 164 24.19 -16.49 20.62
N ARG A 165 24.56 -16.63 21.88
CA ARG A 165 23.62 -16.57 23.01
C ARG A 165 24.14 -15.61 24.06
N GLY A 166 23.25 -14.77 24.59
CA GLY A 166 23.62 -13.82 25.63
C GLY A 166 22.42 -13.08 26.21
N PRO A 167 22.61 -12.34 27.31
CA PRO A 167 21.59 -11.43 27.82
C PRO A 167 21.36 -10.29 26.83
N GLY A 168 20.19 -9.65 26.90
CA GLY A 168 19.89 -8.55 26.01
C GLY A 168 18.50 -7.98 26.15
N VAL A 169 18.02 -7.40 25.06
CA VAL A 169 16.73 -6.70 25.00
C VAL A 169 15.95 -7.12 23.75
N GLU A 170 14.64 -7.10 23.86
CA GLU A 170 13.69 -7.32 22.77
C GLU A 170 12.85 -6.06 22.58
N VAL A 171 12.92 -5.48 21.38
CA VAL A 171 12.10 -4.34 20.95
C VAL A 171 11.05 -4.85 19.98
N THR A 172 9.78 -4.63 20.30
CA THR A 172 8.66 -4.98 19.42
C THR A 172 7.99 -3.73 18.87
N LEU A 173 7.96 -3.62 17.55
CA LEU A 173 7.21 -2.60 16.80
C LEU A 173 5.99 -3.24 16.13
N ARG A 174 4.79 -2.82 16.53
CA ARG A 174 3.53 -3.34 16.01
C ARG A 174 2.75 -2.25 15.30
N GLU A 175 2.36 -2.50 14.06
CA GLU A 175 1.45 -1.64 13.31
C GLU A 175 0.07 -1.64 13.97
N PRO A 176 -0.65 -0.49 13.97
CA PRO A 176 -2.01 -0.47 14.48
C PRO A 176 -2.91 -1.40 13.65
N PRO A 177 -4.00 -1.93 14.24
CA PRO A 177 -4.95 -2.72 13.49
C PRO A 177 -5.46 -1.92 12.29
N ALA A 178 -5.43 -2.54 11.10
CA ALA A 178 -5.97 -1.91 9.91
C ALA A 178 -7.42 -1.46 10.17
N PRO A 179 -7.82 -0.24 9.76
CA PRO A 179 -9.22 0.16 9.85
C PRO A 179 -10.05 -0.87 9.08
N SER A 180 -11.05 -1.44 9.74
CA SER A 180 -11.96 -2.40 9.10
C SER A 180 -12.51 -1.75 7.83
N PRO A 181 -12.48 -2.42 6.67
CA PRO A 181 -13.12 -1.89 5.47
C PRO A 181 -14.61 -1.80 5.79
N THR A 182 -15.09 -0.60 6.11
CA THR A 182 -16.51 -0.30 6.09
C THR A 182 -16.93 -0.38 4.64
N ALA A 183 -17.35 -1.58 4.23
CA ALA A 183 -18.02 -1.83 2.98
C ALA A 183 -19.37 -1.11 3.02
N VAL A 184 -19.35 0.19 2.72
CA VAL A 184 -20.56 0.91 2.33
C VAL A 184 -20.87 0.45 0.90
N PRO A 185 -21.96 -0.29 0.65
CA PRO A 185 -22.31 -0.71 -0.70
C PRO A 185 -22.55 0.55 -1.55
N GLY A 186 -21.85 0.69 -2.67
CA GLY A 186 -22.07 1.76 -3.64
C GLY A 186 -21.06 2.91 -3.63
N ARG A 187 -20.06 2.90 -2.74
CA ARG A 187 -18.91 3.81 -2.86
C ARG A 187 -17.65 2.94 -2.94
N ALA A 188 -16.99 2.94 -4.09
CA ALA A 188 -15.61 2.49 -4.20
C ALA A 188 -14.74 3.47 -3.40
N GLY A 189 -14.77 3.34 -2.08
CA GLY A 189 -13.87 4.02 -1.18
C GLY A 189 -12.51 3.40 -1.40
N THR A 190 -11.64 4.08 -2.16
CA THR A 190 -10.21 3.86 -2.07
C THR A 190 -9.83 4.19 -0.63
N VAL A 191 -9.75 3.18 0.23
CA VAL A 191 -8.98 3.32 1.47
C VAL A 191 -7.60 3.74 0.99
N PRO A 192 -7.06 4.90 1.41
CA PRO A 192 -5.69 5.23 1.07
C PRO A 192 -4.83 4.08 1.57
N LEU A 193 -4.14 3.38 0.66
CA LEU A 193 -3.21 2.29 1.00
C LEU A 193 -2.14 2.76 2.00
N ALA A 194 -1.96 4.08 2.12
CA ALA A 194 -1.16 4.78 3.11
C ALA A 194 -1.62 4.60 4.58
N ALA A 195 -2.86 4.14 4.83
CA ALA A 195 -3.35 3.96 6.20
C ALA A 195 -2.99 2.59 6.83
N THR A 196 -2.41 1.66 6.06
CA THR A 196 -2.21 0.27 6.51
C THR A 196 -0.78 -0.05 6.95
N HIS A 197 0.22 0.74 6.55
CA HIS A 197 1.63 0.54 6.92
C HIS A 197 2.25 1.86 7.38
N ILE A 198 2.10 2.18 8.67
CA ILE A 198 2.69 3.38 9.27
C ILE A 198 4.19 3.17 9.54
N LEU A 199 4.58 1.95 9.89
CA LEU A 199 5.98 1.58 10.11
C LEU A 199 6.68 1.34 8.78
N THR A 200 7.86 1.93 8.62
CA THR A 200 8.69 1.85 7.42
C THR A 200 10.02 1.17 7.69
N ASP A 201 10.81 0.93 6.65
CA ASP A 201 12.19 0.45 6.78
C ASP A 201 13.08 1.45 7.55
N ARG A 202 12.76 2.74 7.50
CA ARG A 202 13.49 3.78 8.26
C ARG A 202 13.29 3.62 9.76
N ASP A 203 12.07 3.29 10.16
CA ASP A 203 11.70 3.09 11.56
C ASP A 203 12.48 1.91 12.17
N LEU A 204 12.59 0.79 11.45
CA LEU A 204 13.42 -0.35 11.84
C LEU A 204 14.92 0.02 11.88
N ARG A 205 15.43 0.71 10.84
CA ARG A 205 16.83 1.14 10.80
C ARG A 205 17.20 2.08 11.94
N SER A 206 16.31 3.00 12.31
CA SER A 206 16.54 3.89 13.44
C SER A 206 16.72 3.11 14.74
N VAL A 207 15.83 2.16 15.03
CA VAL A 207 15.94 1.32 16.25
C VAL A 207 17.21 0.47 16.22
N VAL A 208 17.51 -0.18 15.10
CA VAL A 208 18.71 -1.02 14.96
C VAL A 208 19.99 -0.21 15.15
N ASN A 209 20.08 0.97 14.52
CA ASN A 209 21.24 1.83 14.64
C ASN A 209 21.39 2.39 16.07
N GLU A 210 20.29 2.72 16.73
CA GLU A 210 20.30 3.12 18.14
C GLU A 210 20.86 2.01 19.02
N LEU A 211 20.35 0.77 18.88
CA LEU A 211 20.83 -0.36 19.66
C LEU A 211 22.32 -0.64 19.43
N TRP A 212 22.82 -0.47 18.20
CA TRP A 212 24.26 -0.53 17.94
C TRP A 212 25.03 0.59 18.63
N ALA A 213 24.52 1.82 18.61
CA ALA A 213 25.12 2.96 19.30
C ALA A 213 25.12 2.78 20.83
N ASP A 214 24.10 2.13 21.37
CA ASP A 214 23.92 1.80 22.79
C ASP A 214 24.83 0.65 23.26
N GLY A 215 25.53 -0.01 22.34
CA GLY A 215 26.50 -1.06 22.64
C GLY A 215 25.97 -2.49 22.50
N ALA A 216 24.98 -2.72 21.63
CA ALA A 216 24.62 -4.08 21.25
C ALA A 216 25.80 -4.79 20.57
N GLU A 217 25.97 -6.07 20.86
CA GLU A 217 27.04 -6.92 20.32
C GLU A 217 26.54 -7.78 19.16
N ALA A 218 25.25 -8.11 19.14
CA ALA A 218 24.59 -8.84 18.07
C ALA A 218 23.12 -8.45 17.99
N ILE A 219 22.59 -8.29 16.78
CA ILE A 219 21.18 -7.93 16.55
C ILE A 219 20.55 -8.88 15.54
N ALA A 220 19.32 -9.30 15.79
CA ALA A 220 18.46 -9.95 14.80
C ALA A 220 17.13 -9.21 14.65
N VAL A 221 16.56 -9.24 13.45
CA VAL A 221 15.22 -8.70 13.18
C VAL A 221 14.36 -9.83 12.64
N ASN A 222 13.28 -10.16 13.35
CA ASN A 222 12.39 -11.28 13.06
C ASN A 222 13.16 -12.61 12.88
N GLY A 223 14.15 -12.85 13.73
CA GLY A 223 15.01 -14.03 13.65
C GLY A 223 16.08 -13.99 12.55
N ILE A 224 16.26 -12.87 11.85
CA ILE A 224 17.28 -12.71 10.81
C ILE A 224 18.46 -11.97 11.42
N ARG A 225 19.59 -12.66 11.59
CA ARG A 225 20.81 -12.08 12.14
C ARG A 225 21.37 -11.03 11.20
N LEU A 226 21.59 -9.83 11.73
CA LEU A 226 22.22 -8.74 11.00
C LEU A 226 23.73 -8.96 10.99
N THR A 227 24.30 -8.88 9.78
CA THR A 227 25.74 -8.90 9.52
C THR A 227 26.20 -7.50 9.10
N PRO A 228 27.52 -7.24 9.01
CA PRO A 228 28.04 -5.96 8.54
C PRO A 228 27.56 -5.55 7.14
N THR A 229 27.08 -6.50 6.32
CA THR A 229 26.58 -6.25 4.97
C THR A 229 25.06 -6.34 4.85
N SER A 230 24.35 -6.60 5.95
CA SER A 230 22.90 -6.74 5.91
C SER A 230 22.20 -5.42 5.62
N ALA A 231 21.13 -5.50 4.83
CA ALA A 231 20.36 -4.34 4.42
C ALA A 231 18.91 -4.42 4.93
N ILE A 232 18.40 -3.32 5.48
CA ILE A 232 16.99 -3.13 5.80
C ILE A 232 16.42 -2.12 4.81
N ARG A 233 15.48 -2.55 3.96
CA ARG A 233 14.92 -1.71 2.89
C ARG A 233 13.44 -1.96 2.66
N PHE A 234 12.74 -0.97 2.12
CA PHE A 234 11.35 -1.13 1.71
C PHE A 234 11.25 -1.71 0.29
N ALA A 235 10.32 -2.65 0.10
CA ALA A 235 10.01 -3.27 -1.19
C ALA A 235 8.50 -3.28 -1.45
N GLY A 236 7.95 -2.11 -1.80
CA GLY A 236 6.57 -1.94 -2.26
C GLY A 236 5.50 -2.09 -1.18
N GLN A 237 5.38 -3.28 -0.58
CA GLN A 237 4.40 -3.62 0.46
C GLN A 237 5.01 -4.30 1.69
N ALA A 238 6.32 -4.57 1.69
CA ALA A 238 7.00 -5.21 2.82
C ALA A 238 8.37 -4.57 3.07
N VAL A 239 8.82 -4.64 4.32
CA VAL A 239 10.21 -4.38 4.65
C VAL A 239 10.99 -5.68 4.39
N LEU A 240 12.15 -5.55 3.76
CA LEU A 240 13.11 -6.63 3.59
C LEU A 240 14.26 -6.45 4.58
N VAL A 241 14.59 -7.50 5.32
CA VAL A 241 15.79 -7.61 6.15
C VAL A 241 16.67 -8.66 5.50
N ASP A 242 17.87 -8.27 5.09
CA ASP A 242 18.82 -9.16 4.43
C ASP A 242 18.19 -9.91 3.23
N LEU A 243 17.43 -9.18 2.41
CA LEU A 243 16.66 -9.68 1.26
C LEU A 243 15.41 -10.50 1.62
N GLN A 244 15.17 -10.84 2.88
CA GLN A 244 13.99 -11.59 3.30
C GLN A 244 12.85 -10.68 3.74
N PRO A 245 11.61 -10.92 3.27
CA PRO A 245 10.47 -10.13 3.68
C PRO A 245 10.10 -10.38 5.14
N VAL A 246 9.90 -9.30 5.90
CA VAL A 246 9.40 -9.32 7.28
C VAL A 246 8.12 -8.50 7.38
N THR A 247 7.24 -8.90 8.29
CA THR A 247 5.93 -8.27 8.52
C THR A 247 5.74 -7.95 9.98
N SER A 248 4.89 -6.95 10.25
CA SER A 248 4.51 -6.60 11.62
C SER A 248 3.81 -7.77 12.34
N PRO A 249 4.08 -8.02 13.63
CA PRO A 249 5.01 -7.28 14.51
C PRO A 249 6.48 -7.51 14.15
N TYR A 250 7.25 -6.42 14.11
CA TYR A 250 8.69 -6.47 13.92
C TYR A 250 9.35 -6.66 15.28
N VAL A 251 10.08 -7.76 15.45
CA VAL A 251 10.76 -8.14 16.69
C VAL A 251 12.25 -7.95 16.46
N ILE A 252 12.85 -7.03 17.19
CA ILE A 252 14.28 -6.70 17.12
C ILE A 252 14.90 -7.19 18.42
N GLU A 253 15.77 -8.19 18.32
CA GLU A 253 16.44 -8.80 19.45
C GLU A 253 17.90 -8.36 19.42
N ALA A 254 18.40 -7.82 20.54
CA ALA A 254 19.77 -7.34 20.65
C ALA A 254 20.45 -7.92 21.89
N ILE A 255 21.58 -8.61 21.70
CA ILE A 255 22.45 -9.09 22.78
C ILE A 255 23.39 -7.97 23.20
N GLY A 256 23.58 -7.80 24.49
CA GLY A 256 24.48 -6.83 25.11
C GLY A 256 24.18 -6.68 26.59
N ASN A 257 24.78 -5.69 27.26
CA ASN A 257 24.46 -5.38 28.65
C ASN A 257 23.03 -4.79 28.73
N PRO A 258 22.03 -5.49 29.30
CA PRO A 258 20.64 -5.03 29.23
C PRO A 258 20.41 -3.70 29.93
N ASN A 259 21.08 -3.49 31.08
CA ASN A 259 20.96 -2.24 31.83
C ASN A 259 21.51 -1.05 31.03
N ALA A 260 22.64 -1.25 30.34
CA ALA A 260 23.23 -0.21 29.49
C ALA A 260 22.32 0.09 28.29
N LEU A 261 21.85 -0.95 27.59
CA LEU A 261 20.96 -0.83 26.44
C LEU A 261 19.66 -0.12 26.79
N ILE A 262 19.00 -0.52 27.89
CA ILE A 262 17.74 0.10 28.34
C ILE A 262 17.96 1.58 28.67
N THR A 263 19.03 1.89 29.40
CA THR A 263 19.30 3.26 29.87
C THR A 263 19.64 4.19 28.71
N ALA A 264 20.52 3.75 27.81
CA ALA A 264 20.94 4.52 26.66
C ALA A 264 19.79 4.70 25.66
N PHE A 265 19.06 3.62 25.34
CA PHE A 265 17.90 3.70 24.46
C PHE A 265 16.82 4.64 25.02
N ALA A 266 16.52 4.58 26.32
CA ALA A 266 15.52 5.46 26.94
C ALA A 266 15.88 6.95 26.86
N ALA A 267 17.18 7.29 26.76
CA ALA A 267 17.67 8.65 26.59
C ALA A 267 17.70 9.11 25.11
N SER A 268 17.46 8.21 24.15
CA SER A 268 17.55 8.49 22.73
C SER A 268 16.38 9.29 22.17
N GLU A 269 16.62 9.98 21.04
CA GLU A 269 15.56 10.58 20.24
C GLU A 269 14.60 9.51 19.69
N THR A 270 15.12 8.33 19.38
CA THR A 270 14.36 7.18 18.89
C THR A 270 13.27 6.78 19.91
N ALA A 271 13.60 6.64 21.19
CA ALA A 271 12.62 6.32 22.24
C ALA A 271 11.59 7.44 22.44
N SER A 272 12.02 8.71 22.43
CA SER A 272 11.11 9.87 22.55
C SER A 272 10.08 9.90 21.42
N ARG A 273 10.52 9.65 20.18
CA ARG A 273 9.66 9.55 19.00
C ARG A 273 8.62 8.44 19.17
N TYR A 274 9.01 7.22 19.53
CA TYR A 274 8.05 6.11 19.66
C TYR A 274 7.12 6.22 20.86
N ASN A 275 7.54 6.85 21.96
CA ASN A 275 6.62 7.17 23.06
C ASN A 275 5.52 8.14 22.60
N THR A 276 5.86 9.10 21.73
CA THR A 276 4.89 10.02 21.13
C THR A 276 3.97 9.27 20.14
N LEU A 277 4.53 8.46 19.23
CA LEU A 277 3.77 7.71 18.23
C LEU A 277 2.84 6.64 18.83
N LYS A 278 3.25 6.02 19.93
CA LYS A 278 2.40 5.09 20.70
C LYS A 278 1.11 5.77 21.17
N SER A 279 1.19 7.05 21.50
CA SER A 279 0.07 7.85 22.01
C SER A 279 -0.78 8.44 20.89
N ALA A 280 -0.18 8.82 19.75
CA ALA A 280 -0.87 9.50 18.65
C ALA A 280 -1.43 8.54 17.58
N ASP A 281 -0.64 7.56 17.14
CA ASP A 281 -0.93 6.73 15.96
C ASP A 281 -1.31 5.28 16.33
N GLY A 282 -1.31 4.95 17.63
CA GLY A 282 -1.66 3.60 18.12
C GLY A 282 -0.62 2.53 17.76
N ILE A 283 0.59 2.94 17.37
CA ILE A 283 1.70 2.02 17.11
C ILE A 283 2.07 1.32 18.43
N GLY A 284 2.06 -0.01 18.42
CA GLY A 284 2.48 -0.79 19.57
C GLY A 284 3.99 -0.78 19.70
N PHE A 285 4.52 -0.04 20.68
CA PHE A 285 5.93 -0.07 21.05
C PHE A 285 6.10 -0.78 22.41
N SER A 286 6.96 -1.80 22.44
CA SER A 286 7.37 -2.52 23.65
C SER A 286 8.88 -2.73 23.65
N PHE A 287 9.47 -2.59 24.83
CA PHE A 287 10.88 -2.81 25.09
C PHE A 287 10.98 -3.69 26.32
N ALA A 288 11.61 -4.86 26.22
CA ALA A 288 11.69 -5.84 27.29
C ALA A 288 13.11 -6.36 27.49
N GLU A 289 13.54 -6.46 28.75
CA GLU A 289 14.75 -7.17 29.12
C GLU A 289 14.58 -8.68 28.91
N LYS A 290 15.63 -9.34 28.42
CA LYS A 290 15.69 -10.79 28.25
C LYS A 290 16.98 -11.31 28.87
N GLY A 291 16.85 -12.25 29.82
CA GLY A 291 18.00 -12.84 30.50
C GLY A 291 18.88 -13.71 29.59
N ALA A 292 18.30 -14.27 28.53
CA ALA A 292 19.03 -14.95 27.46
C ALA A 292 18.24 -14.85 26.16
N LEU A 293 18.93 -14.47 25.09
CA LEU A 293 18.49 -14.48 23.70
C LEU A 293 19.40 -15.45 22.93
N ASP A 294 18.81 -16.23 22.03
CA ASP A 294 19.52 -17.10 21.10
C ASP A 294 19.37 -16.50 19.70
N LEU A 295 20.41 -15.82 19.20
CA LEU A 295 20.39 -15.25 17.86
C LEU A 295 21.02 -16.23 16.87
N PRO A 296 20.39 -16.49 15.72
CA PRO A 296 20.94 -17.39 14.73
C PRO A 296 22.23 -16.83 14.11
N GLY A 297 22.98 -17.69 13.42
CA GLY A 297 24.03 -17.26 12.52
C GLY A 297 23.43 -16.93 11.15
N ASN A 298 23.95 -15.89 10.51
CA ASN A 298 23.66 -15.60 9.11
C ASN A 298 24.96 -15.69 8.31
N ALA A 299 25.12 -16.83 7.64
CA ALA A 299 26.28 -17.14 6.83
C ALA A 299 26.15 -16.69 5.37
N ALA A 300 25.17 -15.82 5.05
CA ALA A 300 25.02 -15.21 3.73
C ALA A 300 26.10 -14.15 3.45
N VAL A 301 27.38 -14.48 3.67
CA VAL A 301 28.48 -13.71 3.07
C VAL A 301 28.60 -14.20 1.63
N GLY A 302 28.09 -13.39 0.70
CA GLY A 302 28.14 -13.70 -0.73
C GLY A 302 29.56 -14.04 -1.18
N ALA A 303 29.67 -14.98 -2.12
CA ALA A 303 30.97 -15.39 -2.67
C ALA A 303 31.71 -14.16 -3.23
N LEU A 304 32.92 -13.92 -2.71
CA LEU A 304 33.77 -12.85 -3.19
C LEU A 304 34.31 -13.24 -4.58
N HIS A 305 33.95 -12.48 -5.61
CA HIS A 305 34.39 -12.77 -6.99
C HIS A 305 35.82 -12.33 -7.27
N TYR A 306 36.30 -11.28 -6.60
CA TYR A 306 37.58 -10.63 -6.89
C TYR A 306 38.54 -10.64 -5.71
N ALA A 307 38.03 -10.64 -4.48
CA ALA A 307 38.85 -10.63 -3.29
C ALA A 307 39.22 -12.06 -2.90
N THR A 308 40.52 -12.31 -2.76
CA THR A 308 41.07 -13.55 -2.21
C THR A 308 41.66 -13.29 -0.84
N GLY A 309 41.46 -14.22 0.09
CA GLY A 309 42.13 -14.17 1.39
C GLY A 309 43.66 -14.22 1.25
N PRO A 310 44.42 -13.76 2.26
CA PRO A 310 45.87 -13.83 2.23
C PRO A 310 46.32 -15.30 2.07
N SER A 311 46.98 -15.60 0.96
CA SER A 311 47.63 -16.90 0.73
C SER A 311 48.72 -17.07 1.78
N THR A 312 48.55 -18.00 2.71
CA THR A 312 49.64 -18.43 3.57
C THR A 312 50.60 -19.26 2.73
N ALA A 313 51.67 -18.62 2.24
CA ALA A 313 52.78 -19.35 1.64
C ALA A 313 53.37 -20.30 2.71
N PRO A 314 53.65 -21.58 2.39
CA PRO A 314 54.37 -22.44 3.31
C PRO A 314 55.74 -21.80 3.55
N GLY A 315 56.07 -21.49 4.80
CA GLY A 315 57.35 -20.93 5.18
C GLY A 315 58.47 -21.79 4.60
N GLY A 316 59.27 -21.19 3.72
CA GLY A 316 60.45 -21.83 3.15
C GLY A 316 61.39 -22.21 4.29
N GLY A 317 61.50 -23.51 4.55
CA GLY A 317 62.60 -24.08 5.32
C GLY A 317 63.90 -23.86 4.54
N GLY A 318 64.55 -22.73 4.81
CA GLY A 318 65.93 -22.46 4.43
C GLY A 318 66.84 -22.83 5.58
N ARG A 319 67.66 -23.87 5.34
CA ARG A 319 68.72 -24.38 6.20
C ARG A 319 69.73 -23.33 6.65
#